data_AF-A0A1Q5MJ71-F1
#
_entry.id   AF-A0A1Q5MJ71-F1
#
_cell.length_a   1.000
_cell.length_b   1.000
_cell.length_c   1.000
_cell.angle_alpha   90.00
_cell.angle_beta   90.00
_cell.angle_gamma   90.00
#
_symmetry.space_group_name_H-M   'P 1'
#
loop_
_entity.id
_entity.type
_entity.pdbx_description
1 polymer ?
#
loop_
_entity_poly.entity_id
_entity_poly.type
_entity_poly.pdbx_seq_one_letter_code
_entity_poly.pdbx_strand_id
1 'polypeptide(L)'
;MTLTATQPTPALLLAEPAADEARRQAGSLLLDLRHGTWKPTPLERRIARILTLSASAADGALSPRHIHNALWEGSLTMTRENGGRFATALGHLAPALGTPGVADMAVDLIGAVADQG
;
A
#
# COMPACT_ATOMS: atom_id res chain seq x y z
N MET A 1 -1.89 17.97 45.30
CA MET A 1 -1.47 16.75 44.57
C MET A 1 -1.94 16.91 43.14
N THR A 2 -1.04 17.18 42.21
CA THR A 2 -1.38 17.58 40.84
C THR A 2 -1.17 16.38 39.92
N LEU A 3 -2.23 15.91 39.26
CA LEU A 3 -2.18 14.81 38.31
C LEU A 3 -1.64 15.31 36.97
N THR A 4 -0.46 14.84 36.58
CA THR A 4 0.11 15.07 35.25
C THR A 4 -0.66 14.24 34.23
N ALA A 5 -1.57 14.87 33.49
CA ALA A 5 -2.21 14.23 32.34
C ALA A 5 -1.20 14.19 31.18
N THR A 6 -0.57 13.03 30.98
CA THR A 6 0.18 12.73 29.76
C THR A 6 -0.83 12.72 28.60
N GLN A 7 -0.91 13.81 27.84
CA GLN A 7 -1.70 13.86 26.61
C GLN A 7 -1.18 12.78 25.65
N PRO A 8 -2.02 11.84 25.17
CA PRO A 8 -1.61 10.93 24.12
C PRO A 8 -1.36 11.73 22.84
N THR A 9 -0.23 11.47 22.21
CA THR A 9 0.18 12.05 20.93
C THR A 9 -0.93 11.82 19.88
N PRO A 10 -1.43 12.87 19.20
CA PRO A 10 -2.54 12.75 18.24
C PRO A 10 -2.24 11.85 17.03
N ALA A 11 -0.98 11.53 16.77
CA ALA A 11 -0.56 10.64 15.68
C ALA A 11 -1.10 9.20 15.82
N LEU A 12 -1.29 8.70 17.04
CA LEU A 12 -1.79 7.33 17.26
C LEU A 12 -3.30 7.22 17.00
N LEU A 13 -4.06 8.29 17.24
CA LEU A 13 -5.52 8.27 17.08
C LEU A 13 -5.97 8.28 15.60
N LEU A 14 -5.11 8.74 14.69
CA LEU A 14 -5.38 8.76 13.24
C LEU A 14 -4.76 7.57 12.50
N ALA A 15 -3.82 6.85 13.13
CA ALA A 15 -3.13 5.71 12.52
C ALA A 15 -4.04 4.49 12.37
N GLU A 16 -4.82 4.17 13.41
CA GLU A 16 -5.73 3.02 13.42
C GLU A 16 -6.81 3.06 12.30
N PRO A 17 -7.58 4.15 12.11
CA PRO A 17 -8.58 4.19 11.04
C PRO A 17 -7.94 4.16 9.64
N ALA A 18 -6.75 4.74 9.46
CA ALA A 18 -6.02 4.67 8.21
C ALA A 18 -5.50 3.26 7.91
N ALA A 19 -5.01 2.56 8.93
CA ALA A 19 -4.58 1.17 8.81
C ALA A 19 -5.75 0.24 8.50
N ASP A 20 -6.91 0.44 9.13
CA ASP A 20 -8.10 -0.36 8.84
C ASP A 20 -8.60 -0.15 7.42
N GLU A 21 -8.61 1.09 6.92
CA GLU A 21 -8.96 1.35 5.52
C GLU A 21 -7.94 0.75 4.55
N ALA A 22 -6.64 0.88 4.85
CA ALA A 22 -5.59 0.27 4.06
C ALA A 22 -5.75 -1.26 3.98
N ARG A 23 -6.08 -1.90 5.12
CA ARG A 23 -6.35 -3.32 5.17
C ARG A 23 -7.57 -3.72 4.35
N ARG A 24 -8.69 -2.99 4.51
CA ARG A 24 -9.91 -3.24 3.75
C ARG A 24 -9.69 -3.13 2.25
N GLN A 25 -9.04 -2.05 1.80
CA GLN A 25 -8.78 -1.81 0.38
C GLN A 25 -7.85 -2.86 -0.21
N ALA A 26 -6.72 -3.15 0.45
CA ALA A 26 -5.78 -4.17 -0.01
C ALA A 26 -6.41 -5.56 -0.04
N GLY A 27 -7.15 -5.93 1.01
CA GLY A 27 -7.85 -7.21 1.10
C GLY A 27 -8.93 -7.37 0.04
N SER A 28 -9.75 -6.34 -0.19
CA SER A 28 -10.77 -6.35 -1.25
C SER A 28 -10.13 -6.50 -2.63
N LEU A 29 -9.05 -5.77 -2.90
CA LEU A 29 -8.38 -5.81 -4.20
C LEU A 29 -7.69 -7.17 -4.44
N LEU A 30 -7.10 -7.77 -3.40
CA LEU A 30 -6.57 -9.13 -3.43
C LEU A 30 -7.66 -10.17 -3.71
N LEU A 31 -8.84 -10.03 -3.11
CA LEU A 31 -9.97 -10.92 -3.38
C LEU A 31 -10.45 -10.78 -4.82
N ASP A 32 -10.57 -9.56 -5.32
CA ASP A 32 -10.97 -9.32 -6.70
C ASP A 32 -9.95 -9.84 -7.71
N LEU A 33 -8.65 -9.74 -7.38
CA LEU A 33 -7.59 -10.36 -8.15
C LEU A 33 -7.76 -11.88 -8.22
N ARG A 34 -7.98 -12.53 -7.07
CA ARG A 34 -8.13 -13.99 -6.96
C ARG A 34 -9.37 -14.49 -7.70
N HIS A 35 -10.46 -13.74 -7.66
CA HIS A 35 -11.69 -14.07 -8.40
C HIS A 35 -11.64 -13.66 -9.88
N GLY A 36 -10.58 -12.97 -10.31
CA GLY A 36 -10.42 -12.48 -11.68
C GLY A 36 -11.39 -11.35 -12.06
N THR A 37 -12.10 -10.77 -11.09
CA THR A 37 -12.98 -9.59 -11.27
C THR A 37 -12.15 -8.32 -11.46
N TRP A 38 -10.88 -8.36 -11.03
CA TRP A 38 -9.87 -7.35 -11.33
C TRP A 38 -8.65 -8.01 -11.96
N LYS A 39 -8.13 -7.40 -13.04
CA LYS A 39 -6.90 -7.84 -13.72
C LYS A 39 -5.94 -6.66 -13.80
N PRO A 40 -4.72 -6.76 -13.26
CA PRO A 40 -3.78 -5.66 -13.30
C PRO A 40 -3.34 -5.31 -14.72
N THR A 41 -3.20 -4.02 -15.01
CA THR A 41 -2.70 -3.56 -16.31
C THR A 41 -1.19 -3.79 -16.44
N PRO A 42 -0.62 -3.75 -17.66
CA PRO A 42 0.83 -3.81 -17.84
C PRO A 42 1.61 -2.77 -17.01
N LEU A 43 1.03 -1.58 -16.81
CA LEU A 43 1.64 -0.53 -15.98
C LEU A 43 1.62 -0.91 -14.50
N GLU A 44 0.48 -1.35 -13.97
CA GLU A 44 0.33 -1.77 -12.57
C GLU A 44 1.31 -2.91 -12.23
N ARG A 45 1.46 -3.88 -13.13
CA ARG A 45 2.43 -4.99 -13.00
C ARG A 45 3.88 -4.53 -13.04
N ARG A 46 4.19 -3.57 -13.92
CA ARG A 46 5.54 -2.99 -13.98
C ARG A 46 5.88 -2.26 -12.68
N ILE A 47 4.95 -1.47 -12.16
CA ILE A 47 5.12 -0.75 -10.89
C ILE A 47 5.28 -1.74 -9.73
N ALA A 48 4.46 -2.79 -9.68
CA ALA A 48 4.57 -3.83 -8.65
C ALA A 48 5.95 -4.51 -8.68
N ARG A 49 6.48 -4.83 -9.87
CA ARG A 49 7.85 -5.38 -10.01
C ARG A 49 8.94 -4.41 -9.59
N ILE A 50 8.78 -3.12 -9.86
CA ILE A 50 9.74 -2.10 -9.39
C ILE A 50 9.71 -2.03 -7.86
N LEU A 51 8.53 -2.08 -7.25
CA LEU A 51 8.37 -2.04 -5.79
C LEU A 51 8.96 -3.27 -5.11
N THR A 52 8.75 -4.48 -5.65
CA THR A 52 9.39 -5.69 -5.10
C THR A 52 10.91 -5.60 -5.17
N LEU A 53 11.46 -5.21 -6.33
CA LEU A 53 12.92 -5.07 -6.49
C LEU A 53 13.51 -3.99 -5.59
N SER A 54 12.85 -2.83 -5.46
CA SER A 54 13.33 -1.71 -4.65
C SER A 54 13.29 -2.03 -3.15
N ALA A 55 12.25 -2.71 -2.69
CA ALA A 55 12.16 -3.17 -1.30
C ALA A 55 13.23 -4.22 -0.98
N SER A 56 13.52 -5.14 -1.91
CA SER A 56 14.58 -6.15 -1.75
C SER A 56 16.00 -5.57 -1.80
N ALA A 57 16.23 -4.47 -2.54
CA ALA A 57 17.55 -3.88 -2.71
C ALA A 57 17.99 -2.94 -1.57
N ALA A 58 17.04 -2.45 -0.78
CA ALA A 58 17.31 -1.63 0.40
C ALA A 58 17.46 -2.52 1.65
N ASP A 59 16.66 -2.28 2.68
CA ASP A 59 16.76 -2.97 3.98
C ASP A 59 15.92 -4.26 4.02
N GLY A 60 15.46 -4.75 2.85
CA GLY A 60 14.49 -5.84 2.73
C GLY A 60 13.06 -5.46 3.12
N ALA A 61 12.83 -4.21 3.55
CA ALA A 61 11.53 -3.72 4.02
C ALA A 61 10.90 -2.73 3.03
N LEU A 62 9.60 -2.91 2.78
CA LEU A 62 8.80 -1.95 2.04
C LEU A 62 8.60 -0.67 2.87
N SER A 63 8.92 0.50 2.31
CA SER A 63 8.83 1.78 2.99
C SER A 63 7.83 2.72 2.30
N PRO A 64 7.27 3.72 3.00
CA PRO A 64 6.40 4.73 2.40
C PRO A 64 7.07 5.48 1.24
N ARG A 65 8.40 5.62 1.27
CA ARG A 65 9.19 6.27 0.23
C ARG A 65 9.22 5.45 -1.06
N HIS A 66 9.28 4.13 -0.97
CA HIS A 66 9.21 3.26 -2.15
C HIS A 66 7.87 3.45 -2.88
N ILE A 67 6.76 3.45 -2.13
CA ILE A 67 5.43 3.67 -2.70
C ILE A 67 5.30 5.07 -3.29
N HIS A 68 5.76 6.12 -2.58
CA HIS A 68 5.73 7.49 -3.10
C HIS A 68 6.55 7.65 -4.37
N ASN A 69 7.76 7.11 -4.44
CA ASN A 69 8.59 7.18 -5.64
C ASN A 69 7.93 6.49 -6.83
N ALA A 70 7.34 5.31 -6.61
CA ALA A 70 6.61 4.58 -7.66
C ALA A 70 5.38 5.35 -8.16
N LEU A 71 4.66 6.02 -7.25
CA LEU A 71 3.54 6.89 -7.63
C LEU A 71 4.04 8.16 -8.35
N TRP A 72 5.18 8.70 -7.96
CA TRP A 72 5.71 9.94 -8.53
C TRP A 72 6.37 9.76 -9.91
N GLU A 73 7.15 8.68 -10.12
CA GLU A 73 7.89 8.43 -11.37
C GLU A 73 7.01 8.01 -12.57
N GLY A 74 5.67 7.97 -12.44
CA GLY A 74 4.82 7.71 -13.61
C GLY A 74 3.29 7.63 -13.45
N SER A 75 2.68 8.01 -12.32
CA SER A 75 1.32 7.51 -11.99
C SER A 75 0.10 8.36 -12.38
N LEU A 76 0.23 9.39 -13.23
CA LEU A 76 -0.98 10.06 -13.74
C LEU A 76 -1.82 9.12 -14.62
N THR A 77 -1.16 8.17 -15.31
CA THR A 77 -1.83 7.10 -16.05
C THR A 77 -2.38 6.02 -15.13
N MET A 78 -1.64 5.65 -14.06
CA MET A 78 -2.04 4.60 -13.12
C MET A 78 -3.27 4.98 -12.28
N THR A 79 -3.49 6.28 -12.05
CA THR A 79 -4.70 6.80 -11.39
C THR A 79 -5.93 6.79 -12.29
N ARG A 80 -5.77 6.60 -13.61
CA ARG A 80 -6.87 6.58 -14.60
C ARG A 80 -7.13 5.20 -15.17
N GLU A 81 -6.08 4.41 -15.39
CA GLU A 81 -6.20 3.02 -15.83
C GLU A 81 -6.87 2.16 -14.77
N ASN A 82 -7.71 1.22 -15.21
CA ASN A 82 -8.33 0.24 -14.32
C ASN A 82 -9.13 0.84 -13.15
N GLY A 83 -9.62 2.07 -13.32
CA GLY A 83 -10.31 2.83 -12.28
C GLY A 83 -9.40 3.32 -11.14
N GLY A 84 -8.08 3.31 -11.32
CA GLY A 84 -7.11 3.78 -10.32
C GLY A 84 -7.00 2.87 -9.10
N ARG A 85 -7.55 1.65 -9.14
CA ARG A 85 -7.75 0.79 -7.97
C ARG A 85 -6.43 0.43 -7.29
N PHE A 86 -5.39 0.10 -8.07
CA PHE A 86 -4.08 -0.19 -7.52
C PHE A 86 -3.39 1.06 -6.95
N ALA A 87 -3.51 2.21 -7.61
CA ALA A 87 -2.97 3.48 -7.13
C ALA A 87 -3.63 3.92 -5.81
N THR A 88 -4.95 3.78 -5.70
CA THR A 88 -5.70 4.06 -4.47
C THR A 88 -5.28 3.12 -3.34
N ALA A 89 -5.18 1.81 -3.59
CA ALA A 89 -4.70 0.87 -2.58
C ALA A 89 -3.29 1.23 -2.07
N LEU A 90 -2.36 1.54 -2.98
CA LEU A 90 -1.02 2.00 -2.61
C LEU A 90 -1.03 3.31 -1.80
N GLY A 91 -1.90 4.25 -2.16
CA GLY A 91 -2.09 5.51 -1.44
C GLY A 91 -2.58 5.33 -0.01
N HIS A 92 -3.42 4.33 0.25
CA HIS A 92 -3.84 3.98 1.61
C HIS A 92 -2.77 3.19 2.38
N LEU A 93 -2.02 2.32 1.71
CA LEU A 93 -0.95 1.54 2.33
C LEU A 93 0.22 2.41 2.76
N ALA A 94 0.64 3.38 1.94
CA ALA A 94 1.81 4.23 2.19
C ALA A 94 1.85 4.89 3.60
N PRO A 95 0.81 5.60 4.07
CA PRO A 95 0.82 6.18 5.41
C PRO A 95 0.69 5.13 6.52
N ALA A 96 0.17 3.93 6.22
CA ALA A 96 -0.14 2.90 7.19
C ALA A 96 0.95 1.82 7.35
N LEU A 97 2.02 1.82 6.54
CA LEU A 97 3.10 0.82 6.58
C LEU A 97 3.82 0.70 7.93
N GLY A 98 3.79 1.74 8.78
CA GLY A 98 4.32 1.67 10.14
C GLY A 98 3.45 0.87 11.13
N THR A 99 2.26 0.42 10.69
CA THR A 99 1.30 -0.31 11.53
C THR A 99 1.47 -1.82 11.34
N PRO A 100 1.47 -2.61 12.42
CA PRO A 100 1.57 -4.07 12.35
C PRO A 100 0.55 -4.71 11.39
N GLY A 101 1.01 -5.67 10.59
CA GLY A 101 0.21 -6.42 9.61
C GLY A 101 -0.15 -5.66 8.32
N VAL A 102 0.03 -4.34 8.26
CA VAL A 102 -0.20 -3.57 7.02
C VAL A 102 0.95 -3.79 6.02
N ALA A 103 2.19 -3.84 6.50
CA ALA A 103 3.35 -4.11 5.67
C ALA A 103 3.26 -5.48 4.98
N ASP A 104 2.86 -6.52 5.72
CA ASP A 104 2.67 -7.87 5.17
C ASP A 104 1.59 -7.87 4.07
N MET A 105 0.45 -7.24 4.33
CA MET A 105 -0.60 -7.11 3.31
C MET A 105 -0.19 -6.28 2.09
N ALA A 106 0.65 -5.25 2.28
CA ALA A 106 1.21 -4.50 1.17
C ALA A 106 2.12 -5.37 0.31
N VAL A 107 2.99 -6.16 0.95
CA VAL A 107 3.88 -7.11 0.27
C VAL A 107 3.06 -8.17 -0.48
N ASP A 108 2.02 -8.74 0.15
CA ASP A 108 1.14 -9.73 -0.48
C ASP A 108 0.42 -9.17 -1.71
N LEU A 109 -0.16 -7.97 -1.61
CA LEU A 109 -0.84 -7.32 -2.73
C LEU A 109 0.15 -7.03 -3.86
N ILE A 110 1.29 -6.41 -3.54
CA ILE A 110 2.30 -6.04 -4.54
C ILE A 110 2.87 -7.29 -5.22
N GLY A 111 3.20 -8.34 -4.46
CA GLY A 111 3.66 -9.63 -4.98
C GLY A 111 2.62 -10.26 -5.91
N ALA A 112 1.37 -10.37 -5.45
CA ALA A 112 0.30 -10.97 -6.23
C ALA A 112 0.05 -10.25 -7.56
N VAL A 113 0.20 -8.91 -7.59
CA VAL A 113 0.10 -8.09 -8.81
C VAL A 113 1.32 -8.27 -9.71
N ALA A 114 2.53 -8.31 -9.14
CA ALA A 114 3.76 -8.53 -9.89
C ALA A 114 3.76 -9.89 -10.62
N ASP A 115 3.15 -10.91 -10.01
CA ASP A 115 3.07 -12.29 -10.52
C ASP A 115 2.00 -12.49 -11.61
N GLN A 116 1.18 -11.48 -11.91
CA GLN A 116 0.17 -11.58 -12.96
C GLN A 116 0.78 -11.49 -14.38
N GLY A 117 1.57 -12.46 -14.83
CA GLY A 117 1.92 -12.68 -16.26
C GLY A 117 2.47 -11.50 -17.07
#